data_AF-A0A0K0E1A7-F1
#
_entry.id   AF-A0A0K0E1A7-F1
#
_cell.length_a   1.000
_cell.length_b   1.000
_cell.length_c   1.000
_cell.angle_alpha   90.00
_cell.angle_beta   90.00
_cell.angle_gamma   90.00
#
_symmetry.space_group_name_H-M   'P 1'
#
loop_
_entity.id
_entity.type
_entity.pdbx_description
1 polymer ?
#
loop_
_entity_poly.entity_id
_entity_poly.type
_entity_poly.pdbx_seq_one_letter_code
_entity_poly.pdbx_strand_id
1 'polypeptide(L)'
;MTKLIKCLSVFVRISNVLCIGLLIFLPSILYKYSKHLILISCHEKNETYFKNFLNLTETGDSGIESSTCYTYKIILFSFSIFNFVRIISFYYEKMVFKTMESCYMRRDYPCLHIGSMIGIPYIIYQLFYTHSLQYGGEFLFLYILTLLLIFTMYPYIKGFILLIKTISYCLKKKYFSHWFELYTTLVALFIYGTLILTLFLHLIFFIPSPITIYGYPLYYPYINFPLIMFFMHHHIIRSHKEVSPIIYKVIEEDFYLYAKRYKCINGSICLSESNIFILPTRPSTENNTTWNTLNCYRFKKDFYYNNNNFISNKAVANNVITVKNMEELDGWIIKKLKFYLPPKKIEVNEKYY
;
A
#
# COMPACT_ATOMS: atom_id res chain seq x y z
N MET A 1 14.03 -16.50 -24.65
CA MET A 1 13.74 -15.16 -24.08
C MET A 1 12.72 -15.18 -22.93
N THR A 2 11.67 -15.99 -22.98
CA THR A 2 10.60 -16.04 -21.94
C THR A 2 11.06 -16.51 -20.55
N LYS A 3 12.04 -17.41 -20.44
CA LYS A 3 12.58 -17.88 -19.14
C LYS A 3 13.37 -16.80 -18.40
N LEU A 4 14.20 -16.02 -19.10
CA LEU A 4 15.01 -14.95 -18.50
C LEU A 4 14.15 -13.82 -17.94
N ILE A 5 13.11 -13.42 -18.69
CA ILE A 5 12.14 -12.40 -18.25
C ILE A 5 11.37 -12.87 -17.01
N LYS A 6 10.95 -14.15 -16.97
CA LYS A 6 10.32 -14.73 -15.78
C LYS A 6 11.27 -14.70 -14.58
N CYS A 7 12.53 -15.12 -14.75
CA CYS A 7 13.54 -15.08 -13.69
C CYS A 7 13.75 -13.66 -13.16
N LEU A 8 13.92 -12.67 -14.05
CA LEU A 8 14.07 -11.26 -13.69
C LEU A 8 12.84 -10.75 -12.92
N SER A 9 11.63 -11.11 -13.35
CA SER A 9 10.39 -10.72 -12.66
C SER A 9 10.29 -11.29 -11.24
N VAL A 10 10.77 -12.52 -11.02
CA VAL A 10 10.81 -13.16 -9.71
C VAL A 10 11.87 -12.50 -8.85
N PHE A 11 13.06 -12.25 -9.39
CA PHE A 11 14.15 -11.54 -8.70
C PHE A 11 13.72 -10.15 -8.25
N VAL A 12 13.07 -9.37 -9.12
CA VAL A 12 12.53 -8.04 -8.78
C VAL A 12 11.48 -8.13 -7.66
N ARG A 13 10.62 -9.15 -7.66
CA ARG A 13 9.65 -9.37 -6.58
C ARG A 13 10.33 -9.71 -5.25
N ILE A 14 11.32 -10.59 -5.26
CA ILE A 14 12.08 -10.97 -4.06
C ILE A 14 12.85 -9.76 -3.52
N SER A 15 13.55 -9.03 -4.40
CA SER A 15 14.26 -7.81 -4.06
C SER A 15 13.31 -6.78 -3.44
N ASN A 16 12.12 -6.58 -4.01
CA ASN A 16 11.12 -5.70 -3.43
C ASN A 16 10.69 -6.13 -2.01
N VAL A 17 10.45 -7.42 -1.78
CA VAL A 17 10.07 -7.92 -0.44
C VAL A 17 11.19 -7.68 0.58
N LEU A 18 12.45 -7.91 0.20
CA LEU A 18 13.61 -7.64 1.07
C LEU A 18 13.79 -6.14 1.33
N CYS A 19 13.68 -5.30 0.29
CA CYS A 19 13.75 -3.85 0.42
C CYS A 19 12.68 -3.30 1.34
N ILE A 20 11.47 -3.87 1.36
CA ILE A 20 10.39 -3.44 2.26
C ILE A 20 10.80 -3.66 3.71
N GLY A 21 11.24 -4.86 4.08
CA GLY A 21 11.69 -5.15 5.45
C GLY A 21 12.83 -4.24 5.86
N LEU A 22 13.80 -4.03 4.96
CA LEU A 22 14.92 -3.13 5.20
C LEU A 22 14.44 -1.68 5.41
N LEU A 23 13.60 -1.12 4.54
CA LEU A 23 13.10 0.25 4.66
C LEU A 23 12.23 0.49 5.90
N ILE A 24 11.56 -0.55 6.42
CA ILE A 24 10.79 -0.48 7.65
C ILE A 24 11.70 -0.30 8.87
N PHE A 25 12.78 -1.09 8.94
CA PHE A 25 13.69 -1.15 10.09
C PHE A 25 14.98 -0.34 9.92
N LEU A 26 15.19 0.29 8.77
CA LEU A 26 16.38 1.10 8.48
C LEU A 26 16.64 2.20 9.52
N PRO A 27 15.61 2.88 10.12
CA PRO A 27 15.88 3.87 11.15
C PRO A 27 16.50 3.24 12.41
N SER A 28 15.97 2.10 12.90
CA SER A 28 16.58 1.33 13.99
C SER A 28 18.02 0.90 13.70
N ILE A 29 18.27 0.41 12.48
CA ILE A 29 19.60 -0.09 12.08
C ILE A 29 20.60 1.08 12.05
N LEU A 30 20.26 2.17 11.37
CA LEU A 30 21.13 3.35 11.29
C LEU A 30 21.39 3.94 12.69
N TYR A 31 20.36 3.98 13.54
CA TYR A 31 20.50 4.43 14.91
C TYR A 31 21.50 3.57 15.70
N LYS A 32 21.40 2.23 15.60
CA LYS A 32 22.32 1.30 16.26
C LYS A 32 23.78 1.58 15.95
N TYR A 33 24.10 1.78 14.68
CA TYR A 33 25.48 2.05 14.25
C TYR A 33 25.96 3.46 14.61
N SER A 34 25.03 4.42 14.68
CA SER A 34 25.36 5.80 15.02
C SER A 34 25.49 6.09 16.51
N LYS A 35 24.91 5.25 17.39
CA LYS A 35 24.85 5.49 18.84
C LYS A 35 26.23 5.81 19.41
N HIS A 36 27.25 5.03 19.01
CA HIS A 36 28.63 5.23 19.44
C HIS A 36 29.24 6.56 18.97
N LEU A 37 28.95 6.98 17.73
CA LEU A 37 29.39 8.28 17.21
C LEU A 37 28.75 9.44 17.99
N ILE A 38 27.48 9.31 18.35
CA ILE A 38 26.78 10.30 19.18
C ILE A 38 27.44 10.39 20.56
N LEU A 39 27.72 9.25 21.20
CA LEU A 39 28.42 9.18 22.49
C LEU A 39 29.79 9.87 22.45
N ILE A 40 30.64 9.55 21.47
CA ILE A 40 31.97 10.21 21.30
C ILE A 40 31.81 11.73 21.19
N SER A 41 30.86 12.18 20.38
CA SER A 41 30.65 13.61 20.15
C SER A 41 30.17 14.36 21.41
N CYS A 42 29.63 13.66 22.41
CA CYS A 42 29.28 14.24 23.71
C CYS A 42 30.48 14.26 24.66
N HIS A 43 31.37 13.27 24.56
CA HIS A 43 32.61 13.22 25.34
C HIS A 43 33.56 14.36 25.03
N GLU A 44 33.68 14.78 23.76
CA GLU A 44 34.58 15.86 23.32
C GLU A 44 34.28 17.23 23.97
N LYS A 45 33.07 17.47 24.47
CA LYS A 45 32.75 18.71 25.23
C LYS A 45 33.18 18.67 26.70
N ASN A 46 33.51 17.49 27.23
CA ASN A 46 34.16 17.35 28.52
C ASN A 46 35.66 17.13 28.30
N GLU A 47 36.39 18.20 27.99
CA GLU A 47 37.85 18.20 27.77
C GLU A 47 38.65 17.61 28.95
N THR A 48 38.03 17.39 30.11
CA THR A 48 38.63 16.73 31.27
C THR A 48 38.75 15.20 31.15
N TYR A 49 38.08 14.54 30.21
CA TYR A 49 38.13 13.08 30.05
C TYR A 49 39.09 12.57 28.95
N PHE A 50 39.66 13.45 28.14
CA PHE A 50 40.55 13.05 27.02
C PHE A 50 41.86 12.39 27.46
N LYS A 51 42.25 12.52 28.74
CA LYS A 51 43.46 11.88 29.28
C LYS A 51 43.31 10.38 29.57
N ASN A 52 42.10 9.84 29.63
CA ASN A 52 41.85 8.42 30.00
C ASN A 52 41.35 7.54 28.84
N PHE A 53 41.35 8.04 27.60
CA PHE A 53 40.71 7.38 26.45
C PHE A 53 41.39 6.08 25.98
N LEU A 54 42.56 5.74 26.54
CA LEU A 54 43.25 4.47 26.27
C LEU A 54 42.84 3.32 27.22
N ASN A 55 42.01 3.58 28.24
CA ASN A 55 41.46 2.58 29.17
C ASN A 55 39.94 2.46 29.03
N LEU A 56 39.43 2.28 27.81
CA LEU A 56 38.01 2.04 27.56
C LEU A 56 37.61 0.60 27.93
N THR A 57 37.74 0.27 29.21
CA THR A 57 37.16 -0.93 29.84
C THR A 57 36.06 -0.49 30.81
N GLU A 58 34.82 -0.61 30.32
CA GLU A 58 33.60 -0.98 31.05
C GLU A 58 33.10 -0.13 32.24
N THR A 59 33.68 1.03 32.55
CA THR A 59 33.31 1.79 33.76
C THR A 59 32.86 3.22 33.47
N GLY A 60 31.57 3.41 33.14
CA GLY A 60 30.93 4.73 33.23
C GLY A 60 29.74 5.09 32.30
N ASP A 61 29.24 4.20 31.45
CA ASP A 61 28.26 4.53 30.39
C ASP A 61 26.94 5.19 30.88
N SER A 62 26.50 4.91 32.11
CA SER A 62 25.21 5.43 32.63
C SER A 62 25.17 6.95 32.83
N GLY A 63 26.32 7.58 33.08
CA GLY A 63 26.41 9.03 33.33
C GLY A 63 26.31 9.87 32.04
N ILE A 64 26.86 9.39 30.93
CA ILE A 64 26.83 10.12 29.65
C ILE A 64 25.46 9.95 28.98
N GLU A 65 24.84 8.77 29.11
CA GLU A 65 23.51 8.49 28.54
C GLU A 65 22.38 9.34 29.16
N SER A 66 22.62 9.93 30.33
CA SER A 66 21.69 10.87 30.99
C SER A 66 22.04 12.35 30.77
N SER A 67 23.14 12.64 30.06
CA SER A 67 23.52 14.03 29.77
C SER A 67 22.54 14.68 28.80
N THR A 68 22.18 15.94 29.07
CA THR A 68 21.30 16.73 28.18
C THR A 68 21.85 16.76 26.74
N CYS A 69 23.17 16.89 26.59
CA CYS A 69 23.85 16.85 25.29
C CYS A 69 23.52 15.58 24.49
N TYR A 70 23.60 14.42 25.13
CA TYR A 70 23.29 13.13 24.51
C TYR A 70 21.81 13.03 24.13
N THR A 71 20.90 13.44 25.01
CA THR A 71 19.46 13.48 24.73
C THR A 71 19.16 14.36 23.51
N TYR A 72 19.63 15.61 23.49
CA TYR A 72 19.45 16.55 22.37
C TYR A 72 19.97 15.97 21.05
N LYS A 73 21.19 15.43 21.05
CA LYS A 73 21.81 14.89 19.84
C LYS A 73 21.08 13.64 19.34
N ILE A 74 20.68 12.73 20.22
CA ILE A 74 19.88 11.56 19.82
C ILE A 74 18.58 11.97 19.17
N ILE A 75 17.86 12.93 19.75
CA ILE A 75 16.54 13.34 19.24
C ILE A 75 16.67 13.91 17.84
N LEU A 76 17.60 14.85 17.65
CA LEU A 76 17.83 15.47 16.34
C LEU A 76 18.34 14.45 15.32
N PHE A 77 19.24 13.56 15.74
CA PHE A 77 19.82 12.57 14.85
C PHE A 77 18.81 11.49 14.45
N SER A 78 18.03 10.96 15.41
CA SER A 78 16.97 9.99 15.15
C SER A 78 15.85 10.57 14.29
N PHE A 79 15.46 11.83 14.53
CA PHE A 79 14.55 12.57 13.64
C PHE A 79 15.14 12.70 12.23
N SER A 80 16.42 13.06 12.10
CA SER A 80 17.09 13.23 10.81
C SER A 80 17.18 11.92 10.03
N ILE A 81 17.57 10.81 10.69
CA ILE A 81 17.54 9.47 10.11
C ILE A 81 16.14 9.13 9.64
N PHE A 82 15.13 9.30 10.51
CA PHE A 82 13.77 8.94 10.16
C PHE A 82 13.33 9.70 8.91
N ASN A 83 13.56 11.01 8.83
CA ASN A 83 13.21 11.81 7.65
C ASN A 83 13.96 11.38 6.39
N PHE A 84 15.25 11.07 6.51
CA PHE A 84 16.04 10.58 5.38
C PHE A 84 15.47 9.26 4.84
N VAL A 85 15.25 8.28 5.72
CA VAL A 85 14.61 7.01 5.37
C VAL A 85 13.21 7.25 4.81
N ARG A 86 12.47 8.20 5.37
CA ARG A 86 11.12 8.54 4.94
C ARG A 86 11.11 9.06 3.52
N ILE A 87 12.01 9.97 3.15
CA ILE A 87 12.15 10.48 1.77
C ILE A 87 12.38 9.32 0.80
N ILE A 88 13.34 8.42 1.11
CA ILE A 88 13.62 7.24 0.29
C ILE A 88 12.37 6.36 0.16
N SER A 89 11.72 6.06 1.29
CA SER A 89 10.53 5.22 1.30
C SER A 89 9.34 5.87 0.59
N PHE A 90 9.20 7.19 0.62
CA PHE A 90 8.16 7.92 -0.11
C PHE A 90 8.37 7.83 -1.63
N TYR A 91 9.62 7.91 -2.10
CA TYR A 91 9.94 7.63 -3.50
C TYR A 91 9.57 6.20 -3.88
N TYR A 92 9.93 5.24 -3.03
CA TYR A 92 9.56 3.84 -3.21
C TYR A 92 8.03 3.65 -3.27
N GLU A 93 7.28 4.23 -2.33
CA GLU A 93 5.81 4.21 -2.31
C GLU A 93 5.22 4.80 -3.58
N LYS A 94 5.75 5.93 -4.06
CA LYS A 94 5.31 6.55 -5.32
C LYS A 94 5.58 5.63 -6.51
N MET A 95 6.72 4.93 -6.54
CA MET A 95 7.00 3.94 -7.58
C MET A 95 6.04 2.75 -7.53
N VAL A 96 5.80 2.20 -6.34
CA VAL A 96 4.82 1.12 -6.13
C VAL A 96 3.42 1.58 -6.53
N PHE A 97 3.04 2.80 -6.16
CA PHE A 97 1.76 3.39 -6.50
C PHE A 97 1.55 3.51 -8.02
N LYS A 98 2.60 3.92 -8.77
CA LYS A 98 2.55 3.98 -10.25
C LYS A 98 2.21 2.63 -10.88
N THR A 99 2.73 1.53 -10.33
CA THR A 99 2.39 0.17 -10.81
C THR A 99 0.92 -0.21 -10.58
N MET A 100 0.19 0.58 -9.80
CA MET A 100 -1.18 0.34 -9.35
C MET A 100 -2.21 1.36 -9.87
N GLU A 101 -1.81 2.26 -10.78
CA GLU A 101 -2.61 3.41 -11.26
C GLU A 101 -3.95 3.07 -11.93
N SER A 102 -4.17 1.80 -12.26
CA SER A 102 -5.35 1.28 -12.97
C SER A 102 -6.57 1.02 -12.07
N CYS A 103 -6.41 1.07 -10.74
CA CYS A 103 -7.49 0.93 -9.77
C CYS A 103 -7.96 2.33 -9.31
N TYR A 104 -9.20 2.70 -9.64
CA TYR A 104 -9.77 4.03 -9.32
C TYR A 104 -9.65 4.40 -7.83
N MET A 105 -9.97 3.47 -6.93
CA MET A 105 -9.92 3.71 -5.48
C MET A 105 -8.52 4.12 -4.96
N ARG A 106 -7.47 3.68 -5.66
CA ARG A 106 -6.10 4.02 -5.26
C ARG A 106 -5.77 5.48 -5.59
N ARG A 107 -6.37 6.04 -6.65
CA ARG A 107 -6.21 7.44 -7.02
C ARG A 107 -6.84 8.38 -6.01
N ASP A 108 -8.03 8.01 -5.52
CA ASP A 108 -8.80 8.86 -4.61
C ASP A 108 -8.16 8.93 -3.22
N TYR A 109 -7.51 7.84 -2.79
CA TYR A 109 -6.89 7.74 -1.46
C TYR A 109 -5.53 7.05 -1.53
N PRO A 110 -4.47 7.76 -1.94
CA PRO A 110 -3.16 7.17 -2.14
C PRO A 110 -2.41 6.84 -0.84
N CYS A 111 -2.84 7.36 0.32
CA CYS A 111 -2.18 7.18 1.62
C CYS A 111 -0.68 7.56 1.62
N LEU A 112 -0.30 8.46 0.70
CA LEU A 112 1.06 8.99 0.58
C LEU A 112 1.25 10.10 1.62
N HIS A 113 1.45 9.70 2.87
CA HIS A 113 1.69 10.62 3.97
C HIS A 113 3.19 10.93 4.06
N ILE A 114 3.57 12.21 4.02
CA ILE A 114 4.98 12.60 4.20
C ILE A 114 5.47 12.17 5.61
N GLY A 115 4.59 12.14 6.62
CA GLY A 115 4.84 11.59 7.95
C GLY A 115 5.84 12.35 8.83
N SER A 116 6.68 13.21 8.24
CA SER A 116 7.63 14.08 8.94
C SER A 116 7.01 14.96 10.02
N MET A 117 5.74 15.35 9.85
CA MET A 117 5.04 16.24 10.79
C MET A 117 4.85 15.62 12.18
N ILE A 118 4.77 14.29 12.30
CA ILE A 118 4.67 13.60 13.60
C ILE A 118 5.94 13.78 14.45
N GLY A 119 7.06 14.07 13.81
CA GLY A 119 8.27 14.39 14.56
C GLY A 119 8.24 15.73 15.27
N ILE A 120 7.33 16.64 14.93
CA ILE A 120 7.18 17.92 15.64
C ILE A 120 6.70 17.67 17.09
N PRO A 121 5.56 16.99 17.35
CA PRO A 121 5.18 16.60 18.70
C PRO A 121 6.29 15.82 19.43
N TYR A 122 6.96 14.89 18.76
CA TYR A 122 8.02 14.11 19.37
C TYR A 122 9.20 14.98 19.85
N ILE A 123 9.72 15.85 18.99
CA ILE A 123 10.80 16.77 19.36
C ILE A 123 10.33 17.69 20.48
N ILE A 124 9.11 18.25 20.37
CA ILE A 124 8.58 19.15 21.39
C ILE A 124 8.52 18.45 22.75
N TYR A 125 7.95 17.23 22.81
CA TYR A 125 7.93 16.44 24.03
C TYR A 125 9.33 16.25 24.60
N GLN A 126 10.26 15.71 23.80
CA GLN A 126 11.58 15.33 24.28
C GLN A 126 12.44 16.54 24.72
N LEU A 127 12.26 17.71 24.11
CA LEU A 127 13.04 18.91 24.44
C LEU A 127 12.44 19.75 25.57
N PHE A 128 11.12 19.88 25.60
CA PHE A 128 10.44 20.85 26.47
C PHE A 128 9.73 20.22 27.66
N TYR A 129 9.50 18.89 27.68
CA TYR A 129 8.79 18.26 28.79
C TYR A 129 9.51 18.45 30.13
N THR A 130 10.83 18.27 30.17
CA THR A 130 11.65 18.49 31.38
C THR A 130 11.59 19.93 31.88
N HIS A 131 11.61 20.90 30.97
CA HIS A 131 11.43 22.31 31.30
C HIS A 131 10.01 22.57 31.83
N SER A 132 8.98 21.98 31.20
CA SER A 132 7.58 22.14 31.64
C SER A 132 7.36 21.60 33.05
N LEU A 133 8.01 20.49 33.40
CA LEU A 133 8.00 19.93 34.75
C LEU A 133 8.64 20.88 35.77
N GLN A 134 9.79 21.46 35.43
CA GLN A 134 10.52 22.39 36.32
C GLN A 134 9.71 23.65 36.66
N TYR A 135 8.93 24.17 35.70
CA TYR A 135 8.11 25.37 35.88
C TYR A 135 6.65 25.08 36.31
N GLY A 136 6.28 23.82 36.55
CA GLY A 136 4.91 23.43 36.92
C GLY A 136 3.88 23.60 35.79
N GLY A 137 4.32 23.75 34.53
CA GLY A 137 3.48 23.93 33.34
C GLY A 137 3.09 22.64 32.63
N GLU A 138 3.28 21.48 33.26
CA GLU A 138 3.11 20.15 32.67
C GLU A 138 1.72 19.95 32.02
N PHE A 139 0.64 20.34 32.72
CA PHE A 139 -0.72 20.17 32.19
C PHE A 139 -0.95 20.95 30.90
N LEU A 140 -0.54 22.23 30.87
CA LEU A 140 -0.70 23.09 29.70
C LEU A 140 0.19 22.59 28.54
N PHE A 141 1.39 22.12 28.85
CA PHE A 141 2.28 21.51 27.89
C PHE A 141 1.69 20.26 27.24
N LEU A 142 1.21 19.30 28.04
CA LEU A 142 0.58 18.07 27.56
C LEU A 142 -0.71 18.35 26.78
N TYR A 143 -1.48 19.37 27.17
CA TYR A 143 -2.67 19.80 26.43
C TYR A 143 -2.31 20.30 25.02
N ILE A 144 -1.35 21.22 24.91
CA ILE A 144 -0.88 21.75 23.61
C ILE A 144 -0.29 20.63 22.75
N LEU A 145 0.52 19.76 23.35
CA LEU A 145 1.10 18.61 22.67
C LEU A 145 0.04 17.67 22.12
N THR A 146 -1.02 17.41 22.90
CA THR A 146 -2.15 16.57 22.48
C THR A 146 -2.87 17.17 21.27
N LEU A 147 -3.10 18.49 21.26
CA LEU A 147 -3.68 19.17 20.10
C LEU A 147 -2.79 19.03 18.85
N LEU A 148 -1.49 19.28 18.98
CA LEU A 148 -0.52 19.10 17.89
C LEU A 148 -0.50 17.65 17.38
N LEU A 149 -0.59 16.69 18.29
CA LEU A 149 -0.63 15.28 17.94
C LEU A 149 -1.91 14.93 17.17
N ILE A 150 -3.07 15.45 17.57
CA ILE A 150 -4.33 15.26 16.84
C ILE A 150 -4.22 15.83 15.42
N PHE A 151 -3.65 17.03 15.25
CA PHE A 151 -3.46 17.62 13.92
C PHE A 151 -2.50 16.81 13.04
N THR A 152 -1.38 16.35 13.60
CA THR A 152 -0.38 15.57 12.86
C THR A 152 -0.84 14.15 12.55
N MET A 153 -1.66 13.55 13.43
CA MET A 153 -2.23 12.21 13.26
C MET A 153 -3.54 12.20 12.45
N TYR A 154 -4.22 13.34 12.31
CA TYR A 154 -5.47 13.49 11.54
C TYR A 154 -5.47 12.77 10.18
N PRO A 155 -4.47 12.91 9.29
CA PRO A 155 -4.47 12.21 8.02
C PRO A 155 -4.52 10.68 8.15
N TYR A 156 -3.84 10.11 9.16
CA TYR A 156 -3.83 8.68 9.44
C TYR A 156 -5.16 8.21 10.01
N ILE A 157 -5.74 8.97 10.94
CA ILE A 157 -7.06 8.69 11.52
C ILE A 157 -8.14 8.75 10.42
N LYS A 158 -8.09 9.76 9.55
CA LYS A 158 -8.99 9.88 8.39
C LYS A 158 -8.86 8.66 7.46
N GLY A 159 -7.63 8.22 7.19
CA GLY A 159 -7.35 6.99 6.42
C GLY A 159 -7.97 5.75 7.08
N PHE A 160 -7.77 5.58 8.39
CA PHE A 160 -8.34 4.47 9.15
C PHE A 160 -9.87 4.44 9.10
N ILE A 161 -10.54 5.57 9.32
CA ILE A 161 -12.00 5.68 9.26
C ILE A 161 -12.51 5.31 7.86
N LEU A 162 -11.82 5.76 6.81
CA LEU A 162 -12.16 5.40 5.44
C LEU A 162 -12.02 3.89 5.21
N LEU A 163 -10.95 3.26 5.70
CA LEU A 163 -10.75 1.82 5.58
C LEU A 163 -11.86 1.03 6.29
N ILE A 164 -12.30 1.47 7.49
CA ILE A 164 -13.45 0.88 8.19
C ILE A 164 -14.71 0.97 7.32
N LYS A 165 -15.02 2.15 6.77
CA LYS A 165 -16.19 2.35 5.89
C LYS A 165 -16.12 1.46 4.65
N THR A 166 -14.92 1.34 4.08
CA THR A 166 -14.60 0.54 2.90
C THR A 166 -14.82 -0.96 3.16
N ILE A 167 -14.32 -1.48 4.29
CA ILE A 167 -14.52 -2.88 4.70
C ILE A 167 -15.99 -3.14 5.03
N SER A 168 -16.68 -2.23 5.73
CA SER A 168 -18.11 -2.35 6.00
C SER A 168 -18.93 -2.43 4.70
N TYR A 169 -18.59 -1.61 3.70
CA TYR A 169 -19.19 -1.68 2.38
C TYR A 169 -18.91 -3.01 1.68
N CYS A 170 -17.66 -3.49 1.70
CA CYS A 170 -17.28 -4.79 1.15
C CYS A 170 -18.08 -5.95 1.76
N LEU A 171 -18.27 -5.94 3.08
CA LEU A 171 -19.07 -6.93 3.81
C LEU A 171 -20.53 -6.90 3.35
N LYS A 172 -21.16 -5.72 3.34
CA LYS A 172 -22.56 -5.56 2.91
C LYS A 172 -22.77 -6.03 1.46
N LYS A 173 -21.81 -5.77 0.57
CA LYS A 173 -21.91 -6.11 -0.86
C LYS A 173 -21.30 -7.47 -1.20
N LYS A 174 -20.85 -8.28 -0.22
CA LYS A 174 -20.21 -9.59 -0.43
C LYS A 174 -19.06 -9.53 -1.46
N TYR A 175 -18.08 -8.67 -1.20
CA TYR A 175 -16.88 -8.54 -2.04
C TYR A 175 -15.89 -9.69 -1.86
N PHE A 176 -15.75 -10.19 -0.64
CA PHE A 176 -14.84 -11.29 -0.32
C PHE A 176 -15.44 -12.61 -0.78
N SER A 177 -14.75 -13.31 -1.69
CA SER A 177 -15.13 -14.64 -2.15
C SER A 177 -14.68 -15.73 -1.16
N HIS A 178 -13.52 -15.52 -0.55
CA HIS A 178 -12.91 -16.44 0.41
C HIS A 178 -12.81 -15.80 1.80
N TRP A 179 -13.12 -16.58 2.83
CA TRP A 179 -12.97 -16.18 4.24
C TRP A 179 -11.54 -15.70 4.58
N PHE A 180 -10.54 -16.25 3.91
CA PHE A 180 -9.14 -15.87 4.08
C PHE A 180 -8.85 -14.40 3.67
N GLU A 181 -9.51 -13.91 2.62
CA GLU A 181 -9.37 -12.50 2.20
C GLU A 181 -9.99 -11.55 3.22
N LEU A 182 -11.14 -11.94 3.80
CA LEU A 182 -11.74 -11.19 4.89
C LEU A 182 -10.84 -11.19 6.14
N TYR A 183 -10.29 -12.35 6.51
CA TYR A 183 -9.40 -12.46 7.66
C TYR A 183 -8.15 -11.58 7.50
N THR A 184 -7.47 -11.67 6.35
CA THR A 184 -6.26 -10.89 6.08
C THR A 184 -6.51 -9.38 6.04
N THR A 185 -7.66 -8.95 5.49
CA THR A 185 -8.04 -7.52 5.51
C THR A 185 -8.39 -7.02 6.91
N LEU A 186 -9.02 -7.83 7.76
CA LEU A 186 -9.26 -7.49 9.17
C LEU A 186 -7.96 -7.43 9.97
N VAL A 187 -7.02 -8.36 9.76
CA VAL A 187 -5.70 -8.33 10.37
C VAL A 187 -4.93 -7.07 9.94
N ALA A 188 -4.97 -6.71 8.65
CA ALA A 188 -4.34 -5.48 8.16
C ALA A 188 -4.96 -4.22 8.81
N LEU A 189 -6.29 -4.19 8.96
CA LEU A 189 -6.99 -3.10 9.65
C LEU A 189 -6.58 -3.02 11.12
N PHE A 190 -6.48 -4.17 11.80
CA PHE A 190 -6.05 -4.26 13.19
C PHE A 190 -4.62 -3.74 13.38
N ILE A 191 -3.68 -4.12 12.51
CA ILE A 191 -2.30 -3.61 12.54
C ILE A 191 -2.28 -2.09 12.31
N TYR A 192 -3.06 -1.58 11.35
CA TYR A 192 -3.15 -0.14 11.09
C TYR A 192 -3.67 0.62 12.31
N GLY A 193 -4.76 0.14 12.93
CA GLY A 193 -5.36 0.77 14.10
C GLY A 193 -4.48 0.70 15.35
N THR A 194 -3.83 -0.45 15.59
CA THR A 194 -2.91 -0.60 16.72
C THR A 194 -1.69 0.29 16.58
N LEU A 195 -1.12 0.45 15.37
CA LEU A 195 -0.01 1.39 15.14
C LEU A 195 -0.39 2.85 15.41
N ILE A 196 -1.59 3.29 15.02
CA ILE A 196 -2.09 4.64 15.35
C ILE A 196 -2.19 4.79 16.87
N LEU A 197 -2.80 3.82 17.54
CA LEU A 197 -3.03 3.87 18.98
C LEU A 197 -1.70 3.86 19.76
N THR A 198 -0.78 2.96 19.42
CA THR A 198 0.52 2.88 20.09
C THR A 198 1.36 4.13 19.85
N LEU A 199 1.35 4.69 18.64
CA LEU A 199 2.02 5.95 18.35
C LEU A 199 1.42 7.10 19.15
N PHE A 200 0.09 7.16 19.25
CA PHE A 200 -0.60 8.18 20.02
C PHE A 200 -0.26 8.09 21.52
N LEU A 201 -0.38 6.89 22.10
CA LEU A 201 -0.07 6.64 23.51
C LEU A 201 1.41 6.88 23.83
N HIS A 202 2.31 6.48 22.93
CA HIS A 202 3.74 6.69 23.14
C HIS A 202 4.12 8.17 23.13
N LEU A 203 3.55 8.97 22.21
CA LEU A 203 3.86 10.39 22.09
C LEU A 203 3.26 11.25 23.22
N ILE A 204 2.18 10.81 23.87
CA ILE A 204 1.57 11.54 24.99
C ILE A 204 2.13 11.06 26.34
N PHE A 205 2.11 9.75 26.60
CA PHE A 205 2.35 9.19 27.92
C PHE A 205 3.75 8.59 28.07
N PHE A 206 4.56 8.61 27.02
CA PHE A 206 5.87 7.95 26.98
C PHE A 206 5.82 6.48 27.44
N ILE A 207 4.68 5.81 27.21
CA ILE A 207 4.54 4.40 27.56
C ILE A 207 5.54 3.63 26.69
N PRO A 208 6.51 2.92 27.29
CA PRO A 208 7.43 2.10 26.52
C PRO A 208 6.64 1.01 25.82
N SER A 209 6.88 0.83 24.52
CA SER A 209 6.32 -0.33 23.84
C SER A 209 6.94 -1.59 24.44
N PRO A 210 6.14 -2.57 24.87
CA PRO A 210 6.68 -3.85 25.33
C PRO A 210 7.35 -4.63 24.20
N ILE A 211 7.10 -4.23 22.94
CA ILE A 211 7.60 -4.92 21.75
C ILE A 211 8.89 -4.23 21.29
N THR A 212 10.01 -4.94 21.38
CA THR A 212 11.30 -4.52 20.82
C THR A 212 11.70 -5.43 19.66
N ILE A 213 12.26 -4.85 18.60
CA ILE A 213 12.81 -5.54 17.42
C ILE A 213 14.24 -5.05 17.26
N TYR A 214 15.21 -5.97 17.19
CA TYR A 214 16.66 -5.67 17.19
C TYR A 214 17.13 -4.82 18.38
N GLY A 215 16.42 -4.89 19.51
CA GLY A 215 16.70 -4.09 20.71
C GLY A 215 16.06 -2.70 20.70
N TYR A 216 15.33 -2.31 19.65
CA TYR A 216 14.65 -1.03 19.56
C TYR A 216 13.14 -1.19 19.68
N PRO A 217 12.45 -0.28 20.37
CA PRO A 217 11.02 -0.38 20.56
C PRO A 217 10.27 -0.10 19.26
N LEU A 218 9.12 -0.76 19.10
CA LEU A 218 8.27 -0.67 17.91
C LEU A 218 7.45 0.63 17.89
N TYR A 219 8.12 1.78 17.84
CA TYR A 219 7.50 3.11 17.76
C TYR A 219 8.37 4.12 17.00
N TYR A 220 7.81 5.29 16.71
CA TYR A 220 8.53 6.43 16.13
C TYR A 220 9.56 7.03 17.11
N PRO A 221 10.83 7.27 16.73
CA PRO A 221 11.35 7.39 15.36
C PRO A 221 12.07 6.15 14.82
N TYR A 222 12.08 5.03 15.55
CA TYR A 222 12.86 3.85 15.20
C TYR A 222 12.24 3.03 14.05
N ILE A 223 10.95 3.19 13.80
CA ILE A 223 10.24 2.45 12.74
C ILE A 223 9.60 3.40 11.74
N ASN A 224 9.74 3.07 10.46
CA ASN A 224 9.06 3.74 9.35
C ASN A 224 7.58 3.33 9.28
N PHE A 225 6.80 3.71 10.29
CA PHE A 225 5.38 3.38 10.38
C PHE A 225 4.54 3.91 9.19
N PRO A 226 4.84 5.05 8.53
CA PRO A 226 4.05 5.48 7.37
C PRO A 226 4.10 4.47 6.23
N LEU A 227 5.26 3.81 6.03
CA LEU A 227 5.41 2.75 5.04
C LEU A 227 4.56 1.52 5.39
N ILE A 228 4.52 1.13 6.67
CA ILE A 228 3.65 0.02 7.12
C ILE A 228 2.18 0.37 6.86
N MET A 229 1.76 1.58 7.24
CA MET A 229 0.39 2.07 7.03
C MET A 229 0.03 2.11 5.54
N PHE A 230 0.95 2.56 4.68
CA PHE A 230 0.78 2.53 3.22
C PHE A 230 0.50 1.11 2.72
N PHE A 231 1.28 0.11 3.14
CA PHE A 231 1.06 -1.27 2.72
C PHE A 231 -0.26 -1.86 3.21
N MET A 232 -0.61 -1.64 4.49
CA MET A 232 -1.88 -2.13 5.05
C MET A 232 -3.07 -1.49 4.34
N HIS A 233 -3.01 -0.18 4.08
CA HIS A 233 -4.02 0.55 3.32
C HIS A 233 -4.18 0.00 1.90
N HIS A 234 -3.06 -0.18 1.19
CA HIS A 234 -3.08 -0.72 -0.18
C HIS A 234 -3.49 -2.19 -0.26
N HIS A 235 -3.22 -2.97 0.79
CA HIS A 235 -3.68 -4.36 0.91
C HIS A 235 -5.20 -4.40 1.00
N ILE A 236 -5.81 -3.58 1.86
CA ILE A 236 -7.27 -3.52 2.03
C ILE A 236 -7.94 -3.01 0.75
N ILE A 237 -7.41 -1.97 0.12
CA ILE A 237 -8.01 -1.39 -1.10
C ILE A 237 -7.87 -2.33 -2.32
N ARG A 238 -6.99 -3.34 -2.26
CA ARG A 238 -6.77 -4.29 -3.36
C ARG A 238 -7.96 -5.22 -3.59
N SER A 239 -8.91 -5.34 -2.68
CA SER A 239 -10.02 -6.28 -2.84
C SER A 239 -10.90 -5.90 -4.04
N HIS A 240 -11.02 -6.83 -4.99
CA HIS A 240 -11.88 -6.70 -6.17
C HIS A 240 -12.96 -7.78 -6.14
N LYS A 241 -14.18 -7.41 -6.54
CA LYS A 241 -15.28 -8.35 -6.70
C LYS A 241 -15.45 -8.72 -8.15
N GLU A 242 -15.44 -10.02 -8.44
CA GLU A 242 -15.83 -10.53 -9.75
C GLU A 242 -17.33 -10.29 -9.97
N VAL A 243 -17.67 -9.66 -11.09
CA VAL A 243 -19.05 -9.46 -11.55
C VAL A 243 -19.35 -10.49 -12.63
N SER A 244 -20.64 -10.82 -12.81
CA SER A 244 -21.05 -11.67 -13.92
C SER A 244 -20.47 -11.15 -15.24
N PRO A 245 -19.86 -12.04 -16.03
CA PRO A 245 -19.36 -11.67 -17.34
C PRO A 245 -20.54 -11.27 -18.23
N ILE A 246 -20.27 -10.40 -19.20
CA ILE A 246 -21.23 -10.00 -20.23
C ILE A 246 -20.66 -10.41 -21.58
N ILE A 247 -21.55 -10.85 -22.47
CA ILE A 247 -21.21 -11.08 -23.87
C ILE A 247 -21.84 -9.94 -24.67
N TYR A 248 -21.03 -9.15 -25.35
CA TYR A 248 -21.51 -8.13 -26.28
C TYR A 248 -21.57 -8.73 -27.68
N LYS A 249 -22.74 -8.62 -28.31
CA LYS A 249 -22.97 -8.91 -29.74
C LYS A 249 -22.81 -7.60 -30.51
N VAL A 250 -21.70 -7.44 -31.22
CA VAL A 250 -21.44 -6.22 -32.00
C VAL A 250 -21.81 -6.49 -33.46
N ILE A 251 -22.87 -5.86 -33.95
CA ILE A 251 -23.50 -6.22 -35.23
C ILE A 251 -22.66 -5.76 -36.42
N GLU A 252 -22.27 -4.49 -36.47
CA GLU A 252 -21.57 -3.91 -37.63
C GLU A 252 -20.22 -4.55 -37.90
N GLU A 253 -19.47 -4.87 -36.84
CA GLU A 253 -18.14 -5.49 -36.95
C GLU A 253 -18.16 -7.02 -36.87
N ASP A 254 -19.34 -7.62 -36.75
CA ASP A 254 -19.59 -9.08 -36.80
C ASP A 254 -18.69 -9.91 -35.86
N PHE A 255 -18.63 -9.52 -34.58
CA PHE A 255 -17.95 -10.31 -33.55
C PHE A 255 -18.67 -10.32 -32.20
N TYR A 256 -18.32 -11.33 -31.41
CA TYR A 256 -18.70 -11.44 -30.01
C TYR A 256 -17.57 -11.02 -29.09
N LEU A 257 -17.86 -10.21 -28.08
CA LEU A 257 -16.90 -9.77 -27.07
C LEU A 257 -17.31 -10.28 -25.70
N TYR A 258 -16.49 -11.16 -25.13
CA TYR A 258 -16.63 -11.63 -23.76
C TYR A 258 -15.89 -10.69 -22.81
N ALA A 259 -16.65 -9.98 -21.97
CA ALA A 259 -16.13 -9.04 -20.99
C ALA A 259 -16.13 -9.66 -19.59
N LYS A 260 -14.95 -10.01 -19.08
CA LYS A 260 -14.75 -10.39 -17.68
C LYS A 260 -14.54 -9.13 -16.85
N ARG A 261 -15.48 -8.82 -15.95
CA ARG A 261 -15.52 -7.56 -15.22
C ARG A 261 -15.22 -7.75 -13.73
N TYR A 262 -14.34 -6.90 -13.22
CA TYR A 262 -14.06 -6.78 -11.80
C TYR A 262 -14.46 -5.39 -11.32
N LYS A 263 -15.08 -5.30 -10.15
CA LYS A 263 -15.38 -4.03 -9.49
C LYS A 263 -14.41 -3.79 -8.34
N CYS A 264 -13.87 -2.57 -8.28
CA CYS A 264 -13.17 -2.04 -7.11
C CYS A 264 -14.16 -1.80 -5.96
N ILE A 265 -13.64 -1.47 -4.77
CA ILE A 265 -14.46 -1.30 -3.57
C ILE A 265 -15.42 -0.10 -3.66
N ASN A 266 -15.13 0.94 -4.45
CA ASN A 266 -16.09 2.02 -4.75
C ASN A 266 -17.20 1.59 -5.72
N GLY A 267 -17.15 0.38 -6.27
CA GLY A 267 -18.10 -0.11 -7.27
C GLY A 267 -17.73 0.22 -8.72
N SER A 268 -16.67 1.00 -8.97
CA SER A 268 -16.19 1.28 -10.34
C SER A 268 -15.52 0.03 -10.94
N ILE A 269 -15.54 -0.09 -12.26
CA ILE A 269 -14.88 -1.19 -12.97
C ILE A 269 -13.36 -1.04 -12.87
N CYS A 270 -12.68 -2.10 -12.44
CA CYS A 270 -11.23 -2.15 -12.33
C CYS A 270 -10.61 -2.44 -13.69
N LEU A 271 -9.87 -1.49 -14.25
CA LEU A 271 -9.24 -1.65 -15.57
C LEU A 271 -8.10 -2.66 -15.59
N SER A 272 -7.37 -2.85 -14.47
CA SER A 272 -6.28 -3.85 -14.44
C SER A 272 -6.79 -5.26 -14.47
N GLU A 273 -7.76 -5.57 -13.60
CA GLU A 273 -8.25 -6.94 -13.41
C GLU A 273 -9.30 -7.32 -14.46
N SER A 274 -10.06 -6.34 -14.97
CA SER A 274 -11.05 -6.60 -16.03
C SER A 274 -10.36 -6.87 -17.36
N ASN A 275 -10.82 -7.90 -18.05
CA ASN A 275 -10.27 -8.35 -19.32
C ASN A 275 -11.39 -8.57 -20.33
N ILE A 276 -11.03 -8.42 -21.60
CA ILE A 276 -11.91 -8.64 -22.73
C ILE A 276 -11.30 -9.74 -23.59
N PHE A 277 -12.15 -10.55 -24.21
CA PHE A 277 -11.76 -11.62 -25.10
C PHE A 277 -12.69 -11.59 -26.30
N ILE A 278 -12.12 -11.54 -27.50
CA ILE A 278 -12.89 -11.67 -28.73
C ILE A 278 -13.18 -13.16 -28.91
N LEU A 279 -14.46 -13.52 -29.01
CA LEU A 279 -14.87 -14.89 -29.24
C LEU A 279 -14.74 -15.22 -30.75
N PRO A 280 -14.36 -16.44 -31.12
CA PRO A 280 -14.13 -16.83 -32.51
C PRO A 280 -15.42 -16.99 -33.32
N THR A 281 -16.55 -17.19 -32.64
CA THR A 281 -17.88 -17.29 -33.27
C THR A 281 -18.34 -15.93 -33.76
N ARG A 282 -18.95 -15.88 -34.96
CA ARG A 282 -19.47 -14.64 -35.55
C ARG A 282 -21.00 -14.54 -35.40
N PRO A 283 -21.55 -13.37 -35.02
CA PRO A 283 -22.99 -13.08 -35.05
C PRO A 283 -23.69 -13.51 -36.34
N SER A 284 -23.07 -13.31 -37.50
CA SER A 284 -23.60 -13.67 -38.82
C SER A 284 -23.82 -15.16 -39.04
N THR A 285 -23.14 -16.01 -38.27
CA THR A 285 -23.26 -17.48 -38.38
C THR A 285 -24.38 -18.07 -37.52
N GLU A 286 -25.14 -17.23 -36.80
CA GLU A 286 -26.24 -17.67 -35.95
C GLU A 286 -27.50 -18.05 -36.73
N ASN A 287 -27.52 -19.27 -37.25
CA ASN A 287 -28.76 -19.92 -37.63
C ASN A 287 -29.38 -20.60 -36.40
N ASN A 288 -30.44 -20.00 -35.84
CA ASN A 288 -31.46 -20.59 -34.95
C ASN A 288 -31.04 -21.40 -33.71
N THR A 289 -29.79 -21.33 -33.26
CA THR A 289 -29.34 -22.07 -32.07
C THR A 289 -29.51 -21.21 -30.81
N THR A 290 -30.50 -21.59 -30.00
CA THR A 290 -30.76 -21.02 -28.69
C THR A 290 -29.50 -21.10 -27.81
N TRP A 291 -29.02 -19.93 -27.35
CA TRP A 291 -27.81 -19.72 -26.55
C TRP A 291 -27.87 -20.27 -25.11
N ASN A 292 -28.62 -21.35 -24.85
CA ASN A 292 -28.93 -21.75 -23.48
C ASN A 292 -27.95 -22.71 -22.82
N THR A 293 -27.03 -23.37 -23.53
CA THR A 293 -26.24 -24.44 -22.86
C THR A 293 -24.92 -24.85 -23.52
N LEU A 294 -24.61 -24.41 -24.74
CA LEU A 294 -23.51 -24.97 -25.53
C LEU A 294 -22.43 -23.93 -25.84
N ASN A 295 -21.37 -23.90 -25.01
CA ASN A 295 -19.96 -23.88 -25.44
C ASN A 295 -18.93 -23.63 -24.32
N CYS A 296 -19.35 -23.38 -23.07
CA CYS A 296 -18.39 -23.31 -21.95
C CYS A 296 -17.62 -24.62 -21.68
N TYR A 297 -18.14 -25.77 -22.12
CA TYR A 297 -17.44 -27.06 -21.99
C TYR A 297 -16.38 -27.30 -23.08
N ARG A 298 -16.50 -26.67 -24.26
CA ARG A 298 -15.50 -26.83 -25.33
C ARG A 298 -14.27 -25.94 -25.10
N PHE A 299 -14.45 -24.77 -24.51
CA PHE A 299 -13.34 -23.88 -24.10
C PHE A 299 -12.45 -24.45 -22.99
N LYS A 300 -12.92 -25.45 -22.23
CA LYS A 300 -12.12 -26.12 -21.20
C LYS A 300 -11.05 -27.05 -21.77
N LYS A 301 -11.14 -27.45 -23.04
CA LYS A 301 -10.27 -28.48 -23.64
C LYS A 301 -9.11 -27.91 -24.46
N ASP A 302 -9.24 -26.68 -24.95
CA ASP A 302 -8.28 -26.13 -25.93
C ASP A 302 -7.29 -25.09 -25.36
N PHE A 303 -7.36 -24.79 -24.05
CA PHE A 303 -6.35 -23.99 -23.36
C PHE A 303 -5.54 -24.83 -22.37
N TYR A 304 -4.60 -25.61 -22.92
CA TYR A 304 -3.47 -26.17 -22.19
C TYR A 304 -2.46 -25.06 -21.82
N TYR A 305 -2.83 -24.14 -20.91
CA TYR A 305 -1.85 -23.33 -20.19
C TYR A 305 -2.41 -22.87 -18.83
N ASN A 306 -1.79 -23.41 -17.77
CA ASN A 306 -1.96 -23.10 -16.35
C ASN A 306 -3.28 -23.55 -15.68
N ASN A 307 -3.29 -24.84 -15.34
CA ASN A 307 -4.06 -25.40 -14.23
C ASN A 307 -3.85 -24.58 -12.95
N ASN A 308 -4.99 -24.20 -12.35
CA ASN A 308 -5.25 -23.82 -10.95
C ASN A 308 -6.03 -22.49 -10.92
N ASN A 309 -7.37 -22.58 -10.98
CA ASN A 309 -8.35 -21.70 -10.29
C ASN A 309 -9.78 -21.69 -10.89
N PHE A 310 -10.09 -22.46 -11.93
CA PHE A 310 -11.47 -22.53 -12.45
C PHE A 310 -12.29 -23.67 -11.81
N ILE A 311 -12.59 -23.50 -10.52
CA ILE A 311 -13.63 -24.25 -9.81
C ILE A 311 -14.65 -23.25 -9.27
N SER A 312 -15.72 -22.99 -10.01
CA SER A 312 -17.05 -22.88 -9.40
C SER A 312 -18.14 -23.14 -10.45
N ASN A 313 -18.92 -24.18 -10.19
CA ASN A 313 -20.10 -24.60 -10.94
C ASN A 313 -21.25 -23.63 -10.65
N LYS A 314 -21.36 -22.54 -11.41
CA LYS A 314 -22.60 -21.77 -11.51
C LYS A 314 -23.01 -21.67 -12.97
N ALA A 315 -24.25 -22.06 -13.25
CA ALA A 315 -24.90 -21.82 -14.53
C ALA A 315 -24.78 -20.33 -14.86
N VAL A 316 -23.96 -20.00 -15.85
CA VAL A 316 -23.75 -18.62 -16.26
C VAL A 316 -24.96 -18.22 -17.09
N ALA A 317 -25.94 -17.57 -16.45
CA ALA A 317 -26.92 -16.76 -17.16
C ALA A 317 -26.14 -15.63 -17.86
N ASN A 318 -25.69 -15.90 -19.08
CA ASN A 318 -24.95 -14.95 -19.89
C ASN A 318 -25.93 -13.88 -20.36
N ASN A 319 -25.87 -12.69 -19.76
CA ASN A 319 -26.57 -11.52 -20.30
C ASN A 319 -25.87 -11.13 -21.61
N VAL A 320 -26.45 -11.50 -22.74
CA VAL A 320 -26.00 -11.06 -24.06
C VAL A 320 -26.56 -9.65 -24.30
N ILE A 321 -25.69 -8.67 -24.51
CA ILE A 321 -26.08 -7.30 -24.85
C ILE A 321 -25.79 -7.08 -26.33
N THR A 322 -26.81 -6.70 -27.09
CA THR A 322 -26.66 -6.36 -28.51
C THR A 322 -26.36 -4.89 -28.67
N VAL A 323 -25.33 -4.59 -29.45
CA VAL A 323 -24.78 -3.26 -29.69
C VAL A 323 -24.62 -3.09 -31.20
N LYS A 324 -24.97 -1.92 -31.75
CA LYS A 324 -24.90 -1.69 -33.19
C LYS A 324 -23.44 -1.68 -33.67
N ASN A 325 -22.62 -0.87 -33.02
CA ASN A 325 -21.24 -0.59 -33.42
C ASN A 325 -20.28 -0.51 -32.21
N MET A 326 -18.98 -0.39 -32.46
CA MET A 326 -17.99 -0.23 -31.38
C MET A 326 -18.17 1.03 -30.51
N GLU A 327 -18.82 2.08 -31.00
CA GLU A 327 -18.97 3.36 -30.29
C GLU A 327 -19.96 3.28 -29.12
N GLU A 328 -20.93 2.37 -29.21
CA GLU A 328 -21.92 2.10 -28.18
C GLU A 328 -21.38 1.17 -27.06
N LEU A 329 -20.15 0.64 -27.17
CA LEU A 329 -19.52 -0.13 -26.10
C LEU A 329 -19.15 0.75 -24.91
N ASP A 330 -19.17 0.18 -23.70
CA ASP A 330 -18.70 0.90 -22.51
C ASP A 330 -17.28 1.45 -22.73
N GLY A 331 -17.02 2.70 -22.33
CA GLY A 331 -15.74 3.36 -22.58
C GLY A 331 -14.50 2.63 -22.02
N TRP A 332 -14.67 1.75 -21.01
CA TRP A 332 -13.59 0.91 -20.51
C TRP A 332 -13.23 -0.26 -21.45
N ILE A 333 -14.23 -0.81 -22.15
CA ILE A 333 -14.07 -1.85 -23.18
C ILE A 333 -13.34 -1.25 -24.37
N ILE A 334 -13.79 -0.08 -24.85
CA ILE A 334 -13.16 0.65 -25.95
C ILE A 334 -11.67 0.90 -25.62
N LYS A 335 -11.35 1.34 -24.40
CA LYS A 335 -9.96 1.54 -23.94
C LYS A 335 -9.13 0.26 -24.00
N LYS A 336 -9.68 -0.90 -23.65
CA LYS A 336 -8.98 -2.19 -23.73
C LYS A 336 -8.87 -2.69 -25.18
N LEU A 337 -9.92 -2.50 -26.00
CA LEU A 337 -9.96 -2.88 -27.41
C LEU A 337 -8.91 -2.16 -28.25
N LYS A 338 -8.53 -0.92 -27.90
CA LYS A 338 -7.44 -0.19 -28.57
C LYS A 338 -6.11 -0.96 -28.64
N PHE A 339 -5.89 -1.94 -27.74
CA PHE A 339 -4.69 -2.79 -27.77
C PHE A 339 -4.85 -4.06 -28.63
N TYR A 340 -6.08 -4.43 -28.98
CA TYR A 340 -6.39 -5.61 -29.80
C TYR A 340 -6.65 -5.25 -31.26
N LEU A 341 -7.17 -4.05 -31.51
CA LEU A 341 -7.40 -3.55 -32.86
C LEU A 341 -6.13 -2.86 -33.36
N PRO A 342 -5.54 -3.29 -34.49
CA PRO A 342 -4.49 -2.51 -35.12
C PRO A 342 -5.02 -1.11 -35.44
N PRO A 343 -4.19 -0.05 -35.35
CA PRO A 343 -4.62 1.29 -35.74
C PRO A 343 -5.08 1.23 -37.20
N LYS A 344 -6.36 1.58 -37.47
CA LYS A 344 -6.92 1.70 -38.83
C LYS A 344 -5.94 2.52 -39.66
N LYS A 345 -5.36 1.90 -40.68
CA LYS A 345 -4.38 2.52 -41.56
C LYS A 345 -4.87 2.21 -42.95
N ILE A 346 -5.37 3.26 -43.60
CA ILE A 346 -5.59 3.42 -45.04
C ILE A 346 -7.09 3.39 -45.41
N GLU A 347 -7.57 4.53 -45.91
CA GLU A 347 -8.86 4.66 -46.60
C GLU A 347 -8.62 4.42 -48.09
N VAL A 348 -9.30 3.45 -48.69
CA VAL A 348 -9.32 3.22 -50.15
C VAL A 348 -10.76 3.00 -50.56
N ASN A 349 -11.25 3.79 -51.53
CA ASN A 349 -12.62 3.70 -52.07
C ASN A 349 -13.71 3.73 -50.98
N GLU A 350 -13.67 4.76 -50.10
CA GLU A 350 -14.64 4.95 -49.01
C GLU A 350 -14.72 3.75 -48.03
N LYS A 351 -13.70 2.88 -48.06
CA LYS A 351 -13.53 1.74 -47.16
C LYS A 351 -12.28 1.92 -46.33
N TYR A 352 -12.43 1.79 -45.02
CA TYR A 352 -11.35 1.84 -44.06
C TYR A 352 -10.73 0.46 -43.89
N TYR A 353 -9.41 0.35 -44.09
CA TYR A 353 -8.61 -0.86 -43.92
C TYR A 353 -7.82 -0.88 -42.60
#